data_AF-A0A257JP41-F1
#
_entry.id   AF-A0A257JP41-F1
#
_cell.length_a   1.000
_cell.length_b   1.000
_cell.length_c   1.000
_cell.angle_alpha   90.00
_cell.angle_beta   90.00
_cell.angle_gamma   90.00
#
_symmetry.space_group_name_H-M   'P 1'
#
loop_
_entity.id
_entity.type
_entity.pdbx_description
1 polymer ?
#
loop_
_entity_poly.entity_id
_entity_poly.type
_entity_poly.pdbx_seq_one_letter_code
_entity_poly.pdbx_strand_id
1 'polypeptide(L)' 'MTNPLLSDAALPPFAAIRPEHITPALDALLPAADAALERAVSAAVPADYDALSAELDVPLERLSRAWQAVNHLHSVADS' A
#
# COMPACT_ATOMS: atom_id res chain seq x y z
N MET A 1 -1.01 -19.04 -1.92
CA MET A 1 -1.22 -18.20 -3.12
C MET A 1 -1.02 -16.76 -2.70
N THR A 2 -0.20 -15.99 -3.41
CA THR A 2 0.15 -14.60 -3.04
C THR A 2 -0.96 -13.64 -3.51
N ASN A 3 -1.37 -12.70 -2.65
CA ASN A 3 -2.37 -11.69 -2.99
C ASN A 3 -1.83 -10.77 -4.11
N PRO A 4 -2.52 -10.62 -5.26
CA PRO A 4 -2.02 -9.83 -6.39
C PRO A 4 -1.91 -8.32 -6.10
N LEU A 5 -2.64 -7.81 -5.11
CA LEU A 5 -2.53 -6.41 -4.65
C LEU A 5 -1.26 -6.14 -3.84
N LEU A 6 -0.57 -7.19 -3.38
CA LEU A 6 0.71 -7.12 -2.66
C LEU A 6 1.91 -7.42 -3.56
N SER A 7 1.72 -7.37 -4.89
CA SER A 7 2.77 -7.68 -5.86
C SER A 7 3.75 -6.52 -6.03
N ASP A 8 5.05 -6.84 -6.01
CA ASP A 8 6.14 -5.89 -6.32
C ASP A 8 6.47 -5.82 -7.83
N ALA A 9 5.70 -6.49 -8.69
CA ALA A 9 5.87 -6.40 -10.15
C ALA A 9 5.82 -4.93 -10.61
N ALA A 10 6.44 -4.55 -11.74
CA ALA A 10 6.42 -3.15 -12.19
C ALA A 10 5.01 -2.62 -12.53
N LEU A 11 4.15 -3.49 -13.08
CA LEU A 11 2.76 -3.17 -13.40
C LEU A 11 1.80 -3.98 -12.51
N PRO A 12 0.69 -3.40 -12.03
CA PRO A 12 -0.32 -4.14 -11.30
C PRO A 12 -0.86 -5.30 -12.17
N PRO A 13 -0.95 -6.53 -11.64
CA PRO A 13 -1.47 -7.68 -12.37
C PRO A 13 -3.00 -7.63 -12.44
N PHE A 14 -3.58 -6.64 -13.14
CA PHE A 14 -5.00 -6.33 -13.15
C PHE A 14 -5.90 -7.55 -13.42
N ALA A 15 -5.51 -8.42 -14.35
CA ALA A 15 -6.27 -9.63 -14.70
C ALA A 15 -6.39 -10.65 -13.55
N ALA A 16 -5.53 -10.58 -12.54
CA ALA A 16 -5.56 -11.48 -11.38
C ALA A 16 -6.29 -10.87 -10.17
N ILE A 17 -6.56 -9.56 -10.17
CA ILE A 17 -7.21 -8.87 -9.06
C ILE A 17 -8.71 -9.22 -9.07
N ARG A 18 -9.24 -9.53 -7.88
CA ARG A 18 -10.65 -9.86 -7.64
C ARG A 18 -11.10 -9.22 -6.33
N PRO A 19 -12.41 -8.99 -6.12
CA PRO A 19 -12.92 -8.36 -4.91
C PRO A 19 -12.46 -9.03 -3.61
N GLU A 20 -12.35 -10.35 -3.58
CA GLU A 20 -11.96 -11.11 -2.38
C GLU A 20 -10.50 -10.85 -1.95
N HIS A 21 -9.69 -10.24 -2.83
CA HIS A 21 -8.31 -9.88 -2.52
C HIS A 21 -8.21 -8.53 -1.77
N ILE A 22 -9.26 -7.70 -1.77
CA ILE A 22 -9.22 -6.33 -1.25
C ILE A 22 -9.01 -6.34 0.27
N THR A 23 -9.92 -6.97 1.03
CA THR A 23 -9.84 -7.00 2.50
C THR A 23 -8.51 -7.58 3.00
N PRO A 24 -8.04 -8.75 2.53
CA PRO A 24 -6.76 -9.30 2.99
C PRO A 24 -5.54 -8.44 2.62
N ALA A 25 -5.61 -7.64 1.54
CA ALA A 25 -4.54 -6.71 1.22
C ALA A 25 -4.53 -5.50 2.17
N LEU A 26 -5.71 -4.92 2.44
CA LEU A 26 -5.85 -3.78 3.34
C LEU A 26 -5.53 -4.15 4.80
N ASP A 27 -5.89 -5.35 5.24
CA ASP A 27 -5.53 -5.88 6.56
C ASP A 27 -4.01 -5.97 6.77
N ALA A 28 -3.23 -6.08 5.69
CA ALA A 28 -1.77 -6.05 5.74
C ALA A 28 -1.19 -4.64 5.59
N LEU A 29 -1.76 -3.84 4.68
CA LEU A 29 -1.20 -2.54 4.28
C LEU A 29 -1.52 -1.42 5.28
N LEU A 30 -2.74 -1.39 5.82
CA LEU A 30 -3.15 -0.34 6.76
C LEU A 30 -2.34 -0.38 8.06
N PRO A 31 -2.17 -1.53 8.74
CA PRO A 31 -1.35 -1.56 9.95
C PRO A 31 0.13 -1.23 9.69
N ALA A 32 0.65 -1.57 8.51
CA ALA A 32 2.02 -1.22 8.13
C ALA A 32 2.19 0.30 7.91
N ALA A 33 1.22 0.93 7.26
CA ALA A 33 1.18 2.38 7.07
C ALA A 33 1.04 3.12 8.41
N ASP A 34 0.16 2.65 9.29
CA ASP A 34 -0.03 3.24 10.63
C ASP A 34 1.24 3.10 11.48
N ALA A 35 1.87 1.93 11.50
CA ALA A 35 3.11 1.71 12.24
C ALA A 35 4.25 2.59 11.70
N ALA A 36 4.32 2.80 10.39
CA ALA A 36 5.28 3.71 9.78
C ALA A 36 5.04 5.16 10.21
N LEU A 37 3.78 5.60 10.22
CA LEU A 37 3.40 6.93 10.68
C LEU A 37 3.77 7.16 12.14
N GLU A 38 3.43 6.23 13.02
CA GLU A 38 3.78 6.31 14.44
C GLU A 38 5.29 6.39 14.68
N ARG A 39 6.07 5.61 13.91
CA ARG A 39 7.54 5.67 14.00
C ARG A 39 8.08 7.00 13.48
N ALA A 40 7.57 7.47 12.36
CA ALA A 40 8.00 8.71 11.69
C ALA A 40 7.81 9.96 12.56
N VAL A 41 6.75 9.98 13.40
CA VAL A 41 6.50 11.11 14.33
C VAL A 41 7.13 10.90 15.71
N SER A 42 7.77 9.75 15.96
CA SER A 42 8.41 9.44 17.24
C SER A 42 9.80 10.05 17.36
N ALA A 43 10.32 10.11 18.58
CA ALA A 43 11.70 10.54 18.84
C ALA A 43 12.78 9.59 18.27
N ALA A 44 12.39 8.43 17.73
CA ALA A 44 13.32 7.50 17.10
C ALA A 44 13.75 7.94 15.69
N VAL A 45 12.99 8.82 15.05
CA VAL A 45 13.28 9.35 13.72
C VAL A 45 13.71 10.81 13.85
N PRO A 46 14.94 11.18 13.43
CA PRO A 46 15.37 12.56 13.42
C PRO A 46 14.43 13.45 12.60
N ALA A 47 14.30 14.72 12.98
CA ALA A 47 13.59 15.74 12.21
C ALA A 47 14.40 16.16 10.96
N ASP A 48 14.64 15.19 10.10
CA ASP A 48 15.39 15.26 8.85
C ASP A 48 14.53 14.65 7.75
N TYR A 49 14.57 15.24 6.56
CA TYR A 49 13.70 14.83 5.47
C TYR A 49 14.00 13.40 5.01
N ASP A 50 15.27 13.05 4.83
CA ASP A 50 15.66 11.74 4.31
C ASP A 50 15.32 10.65 5.34
N ALA A 51 15.53 10.93 6.63
CA ALA A 51 15.15 10.01 7.71
C ALA A 51 13.62 9.80 7.80
N LEU A 52 12.82 10.86 7.66
CA LEU A 52 11.36 10.79 7.65
C LEU A 52 10.85 10.03 6.43
N SER A 53 11.33 10.39 5.23
CA SER A 53 10.96 9.80 3.94
C SER A 53 11.28 8.31 3.91
N ALA A 54 12.47 7.91 4.37
CA ALA A 54 12.87 6.50 4.42
C ALA A 54 11.93 5.63 5.27
N GLU A 55 11.28 6.22 6.28
CA GLU A 55 10.34 5.52 7.15
C GLU A 55 8.90 5.51 6.60
N LEU A 56 8.45 6.62 6.01
CA LEU A 56 7.05 6.79 5.57
C LEU A 56 6.78 6.32 4.14
N ASP A 57 7.70 6.57 3.21
CA ASP A 57 7.36 6.54 1.79
C ASP A 57 7.03 5.12 1.32
N VAL A 58 7.88 4.14 1.64
CA VAL A 58 7.68 2.76 1.15
C VAL A 58 6.36 2.14 1.64
N PRO A 59 5.98 2.22 2.94
CA PRO A 59 4.68 1.71 3.40
C PRO A 59 3.49 2.43 2.77
N LEU A 60 3.54 3.76 2.64
CA LEU A 60 2.45 4.55 2.05
C LEU A 60 2.34 4.33 0.54
N GLU A 61 3.44 4.20 -0.19
CA GLU A 61 3.46 3.88 -1.61
C GLU A 61 2.82 2.52 -1.87
N ARG A 62 3.12 1.51 -1.05
CA ARG A 62 2.49 0.17 -1.16
C ARG A 62 0.98 0.24 -0.97
N LEU A 63 0.51 0.95 0.06
CA LEU A 63 -0.92 1.16 0.31
C LEU A 63 -1.58 1.90 -0.87
N SER A 64 -0.99 3.03 -1.28
CA SER A 64 -1.48 3.86 -2.38
C SER A 64 -1.57 3.06 -3.68
N ARG A 65 -0.55 2.27 -3.99
CA ARG A 65 -0.48 1.44 -5.19
C ARG A 65 -1.59 0.41 -5.24
N ALA A 66 -1.82 -0.31 -4.14
CA ALA A 66 -2.90 -1.29 -4.06
C ALA A 66 -4.27 -0.61 -4.22
N TRP A 67 -4.49 0.51 -3.53
CA TRP A 67 -5.76 1.24 -3.57
C TRP A 67 -6.03 1.87 -4.94
N GLN A 68 -5.01 2.39 -5.62
CA GLN A 68 -5.12 2.90 -6.99
C GLN A 68 -5.54 1.80 -7.97
N ALA A 69 -5.01 0.57 -7.83
CA ALA A 69 -5.41 -0.54 -8.68
C ALA A 69 -6.90 -0.93 -8.47
N VAL A 70 -7.37 -0.92 -7.22
CA VAL A 70 -8.79 -1.16 -6.88
C VAL A 70 -9.68 -0.06 -7.46
N ASN A 71 -9.35 1.22 -7.23
CA ASN A 71 -10.13 2.34 -7.75
C ASN A 71 -10.16 2.36 -9.29
N HIS A 72 -9.05 2.00 -9.95
CA HIS A 72 -9.03 1.87 -11.39
C HIS A 72 -10.04 0.83 -11.89
N LEU A 73 -10.01 -0.38 -11.33
CA LEU A 73 -10.96 -1.45 -11.71
C LEU A 73 -12.41 -1.07 -11.39
N HIS A 74 -12.66 -0.42 -10.26
CA HIS A 74 -13.99 0.11 -9.95
C HIS A 74 -14.47 1.12 -11.00
N SER A 75 -13.57 1.94 -11.54
CA SER A 75 -13.91 2.93 -12.56
C SER A 75 -14.09 2.35 -13.97
N VAL A 76 -13.43 1.23 -14.33
CA VAL A 76 -13.38 0.75 -15.73
C VAL A 76 -13.96 -0.65 -15.95
N ALA A 77 -14.20 -1.40 -14.87
CA ALA A 77 -14.56 -2.82 -14.93
C ALA A 77 -15.63 -3.24 -13.90
N ASP A 78 -16.28 -2.27 -13.23
CA ASP A 78 -17.39 -2.50 -12.30
C ASP A 78 -18.67 -1.90 -12.90
N SER A 79 -19.40 -2.73 -13.65
CA SER A 79 -20.64 -2.38 -14.37
C SER A 79 -21.60 -3.55 -14.41
#